data_AF-A0A0K1EAV0-F1
#
_entry.id   AF-A0A0K1EAV0-F1
#
_cell.length_a   1.000
_cell.length_b   1.000
_cell.length_c   1.000
_cell.angle_alpha   90.00
_cell.angle_beta   90.00
_cell.angle_gamma   90.00
#
_symmetry.space_group_name_H-M   'P 1'
#
loop_
_entity.id
_entity.type
_entity.pdbx_description
1 polymer ?
#
loop_
_entity_poly.entity_id
_entity_poly.type
_entity_poly.pdbx_seq_one_letter_code
_entity_poly.pdbx_strand_id
1 'polypeptide(L)'
;MLFRVLFRVLCSPWFASVALGATLIFVPAEGQAHGGDERPLTHVPPAPRGSDGAKAEQVLQEIGRQPAEVQRMVAEPVEQARRALVRAQGTLDAHDPAHAHKLYGVSLEWAETARALLRAADTEKKTQETAKKAREVAAQLERARTLLAETQARLARAEAELSRVEAEGREAARAAAAAEEARVAGGRKGATPPSAGGGGKGSSTSKGGGQVSGSSATKKGGK
;
A
#
# COMPACT_ATOMS: atom_id res chain seq x y z
N MET A 1 35.46 -9.60 10.75
CA MET A 1 35.08 -8.46 11.61
C MET A 1 34.77 -7.21 10.78
N LEU A 2 33.78 -7.26 9.87
CA LEU A 2 33.50 -6.16 8.92
C LEU A 2 32.02 -5.76 8.80
N PHE A 3 31.15 -6.23 9.70
CA PHE A 3 29.70 -6.02 9.62
C PHE A 3 29.13 -5.03 10.65
N ARG A 4 29.99 -4.31 11.39
CA ARG A 4 29.57 -3.56 12.58
C ARG A 4 29.46 -2.03 12.42
N VAL A 5 29.63 -1.51 11.19
CA VAL A 5 29.68 -0.05 10.95
C VAL A 5 28.39 0.49 10.30
N LEU A 6 27.49 -0.36 9.78
CA LEU A 6 26.34 0.13 8.99
C LEU A 6 25.03 0.36 9.76
N PHE A 7 25.02 0.26 11.10
CA PHE A 7 23.77 0.35 11.88
C PHE A 7 23.60 1.66 12.68
N ARG A 8 24.49 2.64 12.51
CA ARG A 8 24.52 3.87 13.33
C ARG A 8 24.03 5.13 12.61
N VAL A 9 23.12 4.98 11.64
CA VAL A 9 22.50 6.12 10.93
C VAL A 9 20.97 6.18 11.13
N LEU A 10 20.34 5.16 11.72
CA LEU A 10 18.87 5.11 11.88
C LEU A 10 18.31 5.60 13.22
N CYS A 11 19.14 6.17 14.10
CA CYS A 11 18.70 6.60 15.44
C CYS A 11 19.12 8.05 15.73
N SER A 12 18.68 8.98 14.87
CA SER A 12 18.72 10.41 15.19
C SER A 12 17.34 10.86 15.67
N PRO A 13 17.13 11.07 16.98
CA PRO A 13 15.94 11.71 17.53
C PRO A 13 16.05 13.24 17.37
N TRP A 14 16.12 13.68 16.11
CA TRP A 14 16.26 15.10 15.73
C TRP A 14 15.00 15.63 15.03
N PHE A 15 13.83 15.08 15.34
CA PHE A 15 12.59 15.84 15.21
C PHE A 15 12.52 16.84 16.36
N ALA A 16 13.38 17.85 16.24
CA ALA A 16 13.25 19.11 16.94
C ALA A 16 11.85 19.65 16.67
N SER A 17 11.19 20.02 17.77
CA SER A 17 9.98 20.84 17.79
C SER A 17 10.02 21.91 16.70
N VAL A 18 9.23 21.71 15.64
CA VAL A 18 8.80 22.83 14.80
C VAL A 18 7.77 23.57 15.64
N ALA A 19 8.23 24.59 16.33
CA ALA A 19 7.37 25.57 16.96
C ALA A 19 6.36 26.05 15.90
N LEU A 20 5.08 25.87 16.19
CA LEU A 20 3.99 26.57 15.53
C LEU A 20 4.22 28.09 15.74
N GLY A 21 5.05 28.67 14.88
CA GLY A 21 5.06 30.11 14.68
C GLY A 21 3.71 30.46 14.07
N ALA A 22 2.83 31.04 14.88
CA ALA A 22 1.62 31.67 14.42
C ALA A 22 2.02 32.82 13.49
N THR A 23 2.16 32.52 12.19
CA THR A 23 2.31 33.52 11.16
C THR A 23 1.01 34.32 11.15
N LEU A 24 1.04 35.51 11.74
CA LEU A 24 -0.01 36.51 11.57
C LEU A 24 -0.10 36.78 10.07
N ILE A 25 -1.07 36.12 9.42
CA ILE A 25 -1.45 36.42 8.04
C ILE A 25 -1.99 37.85 8.09
N PHE A 26 -1.13 38.79 7.73
CA PHE A 26 -1.53 40.15 7.42
C PHE A 26 -2.38 40.05 6.15
N VAL A 27 -3.68 39.87 6.32
CA VAL A 27 -4.66 40.00 5.24
C VAL A 27 -4.66 41.48 4.87
N PRO A 28 -4.10 41.89 3.71
CA PRO A 28 -4.29 43.26 3.28
C PRO A 28 -5.79 43.48 3.15
N ALA A 29 -6.32 44.44 3.91
CA ALA A 29 -7.68 44.91 3.71
C ALA A 29 -7.73 45.48 2.30
N GLU A 30 -8.24 44.68 1.36
CA GLU A 30 -8.55 45.16 0.02
C GLU A 30 -9.62 46.24 0.18
N GLY A 31 -9.19 47.49 0.08
CA GLY A 31 -10.06 48.61 -0.19
C GLY A 31 -10.73 48.34 -1.54
N GLN A 32 -11.86 47.64 -1.48
CA GLN A 32 -12.70 47.26 -2.60
C GLN A 32 -13.45 48.52 -3.06
N ALA A 33 -12.69 49.44 -3.65
CA ALA A 33 -13.22 50.64 -4.27
C ALA A 33 -14.06 50.20 -5.47
N HIS A 34 -15.37 50.39 -5.33
CA HIS A 34 -16.41 50.04 -6.28
C HIS A 34 -16.08 50.43 -7.74
N GLY A 35 -15.72 49.42 -8.54
CA GLY A 35 -15.79 49.44 -10.00
C GLY A 35 -16.71 48.32 -10.49
N GLY A 36 -17.98 48.37 -10.12
CA GLY A 36 -18.97 47.30 -10.31
C GLY A 36 -19.48 47.07 -11.73
N ASP A 37 -18.71 47.42 -12.76
CA ASP A 37 -19.10 47.25 -14.16
C ASP A 37 -17.93 46.69 -15.00
N GLU A 38 -17.24 45.68 -14.45
CA GLU A 38 -16.30 44.86 -15.22
C GLU A 38 -17.10 43.99 -16.19
N ARG A 39 -17.50 44.58 -17.32
CA ARG A 39 -17.85 43.81 -18.50
C ARG A 39 -16.74 42.78 -18.68
N PRO A 40 -17.06 41.47 -18.80
CA PRO A 40 -16.03 40.47 -19.01
C PRO A 40 -15.20 40.95 -20.20
N LEU A 41 -13.91 41.19 -19.95
CA LEU A 41 -12.94 41.70 -20.91
C LEU A 41 -12.69 40.60 -21.94
N THR A 42 -13.68 40.39 -22.78
CA THR A 42 -13.78 39.29 -23.75
C THR A 42 -12.85 39.49 -24.93
N HIS A 43 -12.34 40.71 -25.11
CA HIS A 43 -11.44 41.05 -26.20
C HIS A 43 -10.25 41.87 -25.71
N VAL A 44 -9.20 41.18 -25.30
CA VAL A 44 -7.87 41.73 -25.05
C VAL A 44 -7.14 41.75 -26.41
N PRO A 45 -6.79 42.91 -27.00
CA PRO A 45 -6.02 42.94 -28.24
C PRO A 45 -4.72 42.13 -28.10
N PRO A 46 -4.21 41.50 -29.17
CA PRO A 46 -3.00 40.69 -29.07
C PRO A 46 -1.79 41.56 -28.70
N ALA A 47 -0.99 41.12 -27.74
CA ALA A 47 0.24 41.80 -27.36
C ALA A 47 1.23 41.91 -28.54
N PRO A 48 2.09 42.96 -28.56
CA PRO A 48 3.11 43.12 -29.60
C PRO A 48 3.99 41.87 -29.72
N ARG A 49 4.28 41.45 -30.95
CA ARG A 49 5.11 40.26 -31.21
C ARG A 49 6.49 40.42 -30.59
N GLY A 50 7.00 39.35 -29.97
CA GLY A 50 8.31 39.34 -29.31
C GLY A 50 8.34 39.96 -27.92
N SER A 51 7.24 40.53 -27.43
CA SER A 51 7.12 40.99 -26.04
C SER A 51 6.84 39.84 -25.07
N ASP A 52 7.06 40.07 -23.78
CA ASP A 52 6.69 39.12 -22.73
C ASP A 52 5.16 38.92 -22.65
N GLY A 53 4.37 39.92 -23.08
CA GLY A 53 2.93 39.79 -23.22
C GLY A 53 2.53 38.73 -24.24
N ALA A 54 3.22 38.66 -25.38
CA ALA A 54 2.98 37.63 -26.39
C ALA A 54 3.33 36.23 -25.88
N LYS A 55 4.40 36.09 -25.08
CA LYS A 55 4.74 34.83 -24.40
C LYS A 55 3.67 34.45 -23.38
N ALA A 56 3.21 35.40 -22.56
CA ALA A 56 2.16 35.17 -21.57
C ALA A 56 0.87 34.69 -22.25
N GLU A 57 0.43 35.33 -23.33
CA GLU A 57 -0.72 34.90 -24.13
C GLU A 57 -0.55 33.48 -24.68
N GLN A 58 0.62 33.13 -25.19
CA GLN A 58 0.91 31.76 -25.66
C GLN A 58 0.74 30.75 -24.52
N VAL A 59 1.30 31.02 -23.34
CA VAL A 59 1.15 30.15 -22.15
C VAL A 59 -0.33 30.03 -21.76
N LEU A 60 -1.08 31.13 -21.76
CA LEU A 60 -2.51 31.13 -21.44
C LEU A 60 -3.35 30.36 -22.46
N GLN A 61 -2.99 30.41 -23.76
CA GLN A 61 -3.63 29.61 -24.80
C GLN A 61 -3.34 28.11 -24.62
N GLU A 62 -2.11 27.74 -24.28
CA GLU A 62 -1.75 26.36 -23.97
C GLU A 62 -2.53 25.82 -22.75
N ILE A 63 -2.69 26.64 -21.71
CA ILE A 63 -3.50 26.30 -20.53
C ILE A 63 -4.99 26.20 -20.90
N GLY A 64 -5.49 27.09 -21.77
CA GLY A 64 -6.88 27.06 -22.25
C GLY A 64 -7.25 25.82 -23.07
N ARG A 65 -6.27 25.07 -23.58
CA ARG A 65 -6.46 23.77 -24.24
C ARG A 65 -6.55 22.59 -23.27
N GLN A 66 -6.23 22.80 -21.99
CA GLN A 66 -6.30 21.75 -20.97
C GLN A 66 -7.77 21.43 -20.62
N PRO A 67 -8.07 20.26 -20.03
CA PRO A 67 -9.41 19.95 -19.56
C PRO A 67 -9.92 20.96 -18.51
N ALA A 68 -11.24 21.18 -18.46
CA ALA A 68 -11.84 22.16 -17.55
C ALA A 68 -11.51 21.93 -16.06
N GLU A 69 -11.38 20.67 -15.65
CA GLU A 69 -10.97 20.30 -14.28
C GLU A 69 -9.56 20.83 -13.94
N VAL A 70 -8.64 20.72 -14.90
CA VAL A 70 -7.26 21.20 -14.77
C VAL A 70 -7.23 22.72 -14.79
N GLN A 71 -8.04 23.35 -15.64
CA GLN A 71 -8.17 24.81 -15.70
C GLN A 71 -8.66 25.41 -14.37
N ARG A 72 -9.60 24.74 -13.67
CA ARG A 72 -10.09 25.20 -12.35
C ARG A 72 -8.97 25.29 -11.31
N MET A 73 -7.98 24.39 -11.35
CA MET A 73 -6.85 24.40 -10.42
C MET A 73 -5.92 25.60 -10.60
N VAL A 74 -5.90 26.18 -11.80
CA VAL A 74 -5.03 27.31 -12.17
C VAL A 74 -5.83 28.56 -12.52
N ALA A 75 -7.12 28.60 -12.18
CA ALA A 75 -8.02 29.69 -12.53
C ALA A 75 -7.53 31.03 -11.96
N GLU A 76 -7.12 31.05 -10.70
CA GLU A 76 -6.64 32.27 -10.04
C GLU A 76 -5.42 32.90 -10.74
N PRO A 77 -4.27 32.22 -10.92
CA PRO A 77 -3.12 32.82 -11.59
C PRO A 77 -3.41 33.14 -13.07
N VAL A 78 -4.29 32.39 -13.74
CA VAL A 78 -4.76 32.73 -15.10
C VAL A 78 -5.51 34.06 -15.10
N GLU A 79 -6.43 34.29 -14.17
CA GLU A 79 -7.17 35.55 -14.05
C GLU A 79 -6.24 36.72 -13.69
N GLN A 80 -5.24 36.51 -12.85
CA GLN A 80 -4.25 37.54 -12.52
C GLN A 80 -3.36 37.89 -13.73
N ALA A 81 -2.93 36.90 -14.49
CA ALA A 81 -2.19 37.11 -15.74
C ALA A 81 -3.01 37.92 -16.76
N ARG A 82 -4.30 37.60 -16.93
CA ARG A 82 -5.22 38.33 -17.82
C ARG A 82 -5.42 39.77 -17.38
N ARG A 83 -5.66 40.01 -16.08
CA ARG A 83 -5.78 41.36 -15.52
C ARG A 83 -4.51 42.19 -15.72
N ALA A 84 -3.33 41.58 -15.60
CA ALA A 84 -2.07 42.25 -15.89
C ALA A 84 -1.93 42.64 -17.39
N LEU A 85 -2.35 41.79 -18.33
CA LEU A 85 -2.35 42.13 -19.77
C LEU A 85 -3.25 43.33 -20.08
N VAL A 86 -4.46 43.35 -19.52
CA VAL A 86 -5.41 44.45 -19.72
C VAL A 86 -4.83 45.75 -19.19
N ARG A 87 -4.23 45.74 -17.99
CA ARG A 87 -3.56 46.91 -17.44
C ARG A 87 -2.39 47.37 -18.30
N ALA A 88 -1.60 46.44 -18.83
CA ALA A 88 -0.48 46.75 -19.74
C ALA A 88 -0.96 47.45 -21.01
N GLN A 89 -2.10 47.05 -21.55
CA GLN A 89 -2.71 47.69 -22.71
C GLN A 89 -3.22 49.09 -22.39
N GLY A 90 -3.92 49.26 -21.26
CA GLY A 90 -4.33 50.59 -20.81
C GLY A 90 -3.16 51.56 -20.65
N THR A 91 -1.98 51.08 -20.22
CA THR A 91 -0.77 51.90 -20.19
C THR A 91 -0.18 52.21 -21.57
N LEU A 92 -0.32 51.30 -22.55
CA LEU A 92 0.08 51.59 -23.94
C LEU A 92 -0.82 52.65 -24.58
N ASP A 93 -2.13 52.56 -24.35
CA ASP A 93 -3.11 53.53 -24.84
C ASP A 93 -2.88 54.92 -24.22
N ALA A 94 -2.37 54.96 -22.99
CA ALA A 94 -1.92 56.19 -22.32
C ALA A 94 -0.52 56.67 -22.76
N HIS A 95 0.09 56.03 -23.78
CA HIS A 95 1.43 56.32 -24.29
C HIS A 95 2.57 56.18 -23.25
N ASP A 96 2.43 55.28 -22.27
CA ASP A 96 3.49 54.88 -21.33
C ASP A 96 4.01 53.45 -21.64
N PRO A 97 4.91 53.29 -22.62
CA PRO A 97 5.42 51.98 -23.02
C PRO A 97 6.33 51.35 -21.96
N ALA A 98 6.97 52.16 -21.11
CA ALA A 98 7.89 51.67 -20.08
C ALA A 98 7.13 50.93 -18.98
N HIS A 99 5.98 51.47 -18.54
CA HIS A 99 5.13 50.80 -17.57
C HIS A 99 4.41 49.58 -18.18
N ALA A 100 3.95 49.68 -19.43
CA ALA A 100 3.37 48.53 -20.14
C ALA A 100 4.32 47.33 -20.18
N HIS A 101 5.61 47.54 -20.47
CA HIS A 101 6.59 46.47 -20.50
C HIS A 101 6.74 45.76 -19.15
N LYS A 102 6.73 46.51 -18.04
CA LYS A 102 6.76 45.93 -16.68
C LYS A 102 5.51 45.08 -16.40
N LEU A 103 4.33 45.57 -16.79
CA LEU A 103 3.07 44.85 -16.59
C LEU A 103 2.99 43.58 -17.46
N TYR A 104 3.57 43.60 -18.67
CA TYR A 104 3.74 42.39 -19.48
C TYR A 104 4.65 41.36 -18.80
N GLY A 105 5.74 41.79 -18.18
CA GLY A 105 6.58 40.92 -17.34
C GLY A 105 5.78 40.28 -16.21
N VAL A 106 5.00 41.08 -15.46
CA VAL A 106 4.13 40.57 -14.38
C VAL A 106 3.11 39.56 -14.91
N SER A 107 2.52 39.79 -16.09
CA SER A 107 1.61 38.82 -16.70
C SER A 107 2.29 37.50 -17.02
N LEU A 108 3.52 37.54 -17.56
CA LEU A 108 4.30 36.34 -17.85
C LEU A 108 4.59 35.54 -16.58
N GLU A 109 5.01 36.19 -15.49
CA GLU A 109 5.26 35.53 -14.21
C GLU A 109 4.02 34.80 -13.67
N TRP A 110 2.83 35.41 -13.76
CA TRP A 110 1.57 34.75 -13.38
C TRP A 110 1.23 33.56 -14.28
N ALA A 111 1.45 33.70 -15.59
CA ALA A 111 1.22 32.61 -16.54
C ALA A 111 2.20 31.43 -16.30
N GLU A 112 3.46 31.72 -16.01
CA GLU A 112 4.47 30.71 -15.66
C GLU A 112 4.17 30.04 -14.31
N THR A 113 3.65 30.80 -13.34
CA THR A 113 3.14 30.27 -12.07
C THR A 113 2.01 29.27 -12.32
N ALA A 114 1.04 29.59 -13.16
CA ALA A 114 -0.02 28.67 -13.56
C ALA A 114 0.57 27.39 -14.19
N ARG A 115 1.53 27.51 -15.11
CA ARG A 115 2.23 26.35 -15.71
C ARG A 115 2.98 25.51 -14.66
N ALA A 116 3.60 26.15 -13.67
CA ALA A 116 4.31 25.46 -12.59
C ALA A 116 3.34 24.65 -11.71
N LEU A 117 2.16 25.20 -11.39
CA LEU A 117 1.11 24.49 -10.66
C LEU A 117 0.60 23.26 -11.42
N LEU A 118 0.48 23.34 -12.75
CA LEU A 118 0.12 22.17 -13.57
C LEU A 118 1.17 21.06 -13.46
N ARG A 119 2.46 21.39 -13.59
CA ARG A 119 3.54 20.41 -13.41
C ARG A 119 3.53 19.81 -12.01
N ALA A 120 3.30 20.62 -10.99
CA ALA A 120 3.21 20.15 -9.60
C ALA A 120 2.04 19.18 -9.40
N ALA A 121 0.86 19.50 -9.95
CA ALA A 121 -0.31 18.62 -9.91
C ALA A 121 -0.05 17.27 -10.59
N ASP A 122 0.65 17.26 -11.73
CA ASP A 122 1.02 16.02 -12.42
C ASP A 122 2.02 15.19 -11.60
N THR A 123 3.00 15.83 -10.95
CA THR A 123 3.93 15.11 -10.07
C THR A 123 3.24 14.54 -8.83
N GLU A 124 2.26 15.24 -8.27
CA GLU A 124 1.46 14.78 -7.14
C GLU A 124 0.65 13.55 -7.53
N LYS A 125 -0.04 13.57 -8.68
CA LYS A 125 -0.78 12.40 -9.20
C LYS A 125 0.12 11.18 -9.36
N LYS A 126 1.29 11.34 -9.98
CA LYS A 126 2.28 10.25 -10.14
C LYS A 126 2.75 9.71 -8.78
N THR A 127 2.98 10.60 -7.81
CA THR A 127 3.39 10.21 -6.45
C THR A 127 2.28 9.44 -5.72
N GLN A 128 1.02 9.82 -5.91
CA GLN A 128 -0.11 9.07 -5.35
C GLN A 128 -0.26 7.69 -5.99
N GLU A 129 -0.04 7.55 -7.29
CA GLU A 129 -0.05 6.26 -7.98
C GLU A 129 1.09 5.35 -7.50
N THR A 130 2.31 5.87 -7.35
CA THR A 130 3.44 5.08 -6.83
C THR A 130 3.22 4.68 -5.38
N ALA A 131 2.66 5.57 -4.55
CA ALA A 131 2.29 5.26 -3.17
C ALA A 131 1.23 4.15 -3.08
N LYS A 132 0.23 4.15 -3.97
CA LYS A 132 -0.77 3.07 -4.06
C LYS A 132 -0.11 1.73 -4.39
N LYS A 133 0.74 1.69 -5.42
CA LYS A 133 1.48 0.47 -5.80
C LYS A 133 2.38 -0.04 -4.67
N ALA A 134 3.05 0.85 -3.93
CA ALA A 134 3.86 0.48 -2.78
C ALA A 134 3.03 -0.19 -1.67
N ARG A 135 1.82 0.31 -1.40
CA ARG A 135 0.89 -0.29 -0.44
C ARG A 135 0.41 -1.68 -0.89
N GLU A 136 0.13 -1.86 -2.17
CA GLU A 136 -0.26 -3.16 -2.74
C GLU A 136 0.86 -4.20 -2.59
N VAL A 137 2.10 -3.82 -2.93
CA VAL A 137 3.28 -4.70 -2.77
C VAL A 137 3.50 -5.04 -1.30
N ALA A 138 3.37 -4.07 -0.39
CA ALA A 138 3.46 -4.33 1.05
C ALA A 138 2.40 -5.34 1.52
N ALA A 139 1.15 -5.21 1.06
CA ALA A 139 0.08 -6.15 1.40
C ALA A 139 0.31 -7.55 0.80
N GLN A 140 0.90 -7.66 -0.40
CA GLN A 140 1.30 -8.94 -0.98
C GLN A 140 2.42 -9.60 -0.16
N LEU A 141 3.40 -8.81 0.28
CA LEU A 141 4.52 -9.28 1.08
C LEU A 141 4.05 -9.80 2.45
N GLU A 142 3.13 -9.10 3.11
CA GLU A 142 2.53 -9.58 4.36
C GLU A 142 1.78 -10.90 4.17
N ARG A 143 0.99 -11.05 3.11
CA ARG A 143 0.33 -12.32 2.79
C ARG A 143 1.33 -13.45 2.55
N ALA A 144 2.42 -13.18 1.84
CA ALA A 144 3.48 -14.16 1.60
C ALA A 144 4.16 -14.58 2.92
N ARG A 145 4.41 -13.64 3.84
CA ARG A 145 4.93 -13.93 5.18
C ARG A 145 3.99 -14.84 5.97
N THR A 146 2.68 -14.57 5.95
CA THR A 146 1.69 -15.44 6.61
C THR A 146 1.69 -16.85 6.03
N LEU A 147 1.72 -17.00 4.71
CA LEU A 147 1.77 -18.32 4.06
C LEU A 147 3.05 -19.09 4.42
N LEU A 148 4.20 -18.41 4.43
CA LEU A 148 5.45 -19.03 4.86
C LEU A 148 5.39 -19.50 6.31
N ALA A 149 4.87 -18.68 7.23
CA ALA A 149 4.68 -19.06 8.62
C ALA A 149 3.75 -20.29 8.76
N GLU A 150 2.69 -20.37 7.96
CA GLU A 150 1.81 -21.54 7.94
C GLU A 150 2.53 -22.80 7.43
N THR A 151 3.31 -22.69 6.34
CA THR A 151 4.08 -23.83 5.82
C THR A 151 5.09 -24.34 6.84
N GLN A 152 5.78 -23.44 7.57
CA GLN A 152 6.70 -23.81 8.64
C GLN A 152 5.96 -24.53 9.78
N ALA A 153 4.78 -24.05 10.18
CA ALA A 153 3.96 -24.72 11.19
C ALA A 153 3.50 -26.11 10.74
N ARG A 154 3.16 -26.30 9.46
CA ARG A 154 2.80 -27.62 8.90
C ARG A 154 3.99 -28.57 8.87
N LEU A 155 5.17 -28.07 8.50
CA LEU A 155 6.42 -28.86 8.52
C LEU A 155 6.77 -29.30 9.94
N ALA A 156 6.74 -28.40 10.92
CA ALA A 156 7.02 -28.73 12.32
C ALA A 156 6.07 -29.81 12.87
N ARG A 157 4.78 -29.77 12.50
CA ARG A 157 3.82 -30.83 12.86
C ARG A 157 4.16 -32.15 12.18
N ALA A 158 4.50 -32.13 10.89
CA ALA A 158 4.87 -33.33 10.15
C ALA A 158 6.14 -33.99 10.71
N GLU A 159 7.15 -33.19 11.08
CA GLU A 159 8.37 -33.67 11.74
C GLU A 159 8.07 -34.28 13.12
N ALA A 160 7.19 -33.66 13.91
CA ALA A 160 6.76 -34.21 15.19
C ALA A 160 6.04 -35.56 15.03
N GLU A 161 5.10 -35.68 14.08
CA GLU A 161 4.42 -36.95 13.80
C GLU A 161 5.38 -38.03 13.28
N LEU A 162 6.32 -37.68 12.40
CA LEU A 162 7.35 -38.61 11.93
C LEU A 162 8.19 -39.12 13.10
N SER A 163 8.66 -38.23 13.98
CA SER A 163 9.44 -38.60 15.16
C SER A 163 8.69 -39.54 16.11
N ARG A 164 7.37 -39.35 16.23
CA ARG A 164 6.48 -40.20 17.03
C ARG A 164 6.33 -41.59 16.40
N VAL A 165 6.03 -41.67 15.11
CA VAL A 165 5.91 -42.96 14.38
C VAL A 165 7.23 -43.73 14.41
N GLU A 166 8.37 -43.04 14.28
CA GLU A 166 9.69 -43.67 14.41
C GLU A 166 9.98 -44.19 15.83
N ALA A 167 9.50 -43.50 16.87
CA ALA A 167 9.59 -43.99 18.24
C ALA A 167 8.70 -45.22 18.47
N GLU A 168 7.43 -45.15 18.08
CA GLU A 168 6.47 -46.27 18.16
C GLU A 168 6.96 -47.49 17.38
N GLY A 169 7.52 -47.30 16.18
CA GLY A 169 8.11 -48.36 15.37
C GLY A 169 9.33 -49.01 16.03
N ARG A 170 10.21 -48.22 16.67
CA ARG A 170 11.34 -48.75 17.44
C ARG A 170 10.89 -49.54 18.66
N GLU A 171 9.86 -49.08 19.37
CA GLU A 171 9.29 -49.79 20.50
C GLU A 171 8.64 -51.11 20.08
N ALA A 172 7.86 -51.11 18.99
CA ALA A 172 7.26 -52.32 18.43
C ALA A 172 8.32 -53.34 17.99
N ALA A 173 9.40 -52.89 17.34
CA ALA A 173 10.51 -53.76 16.97
C ALA A 173 11.19 -54.40 18.18
N ARG A 174 11.41 -53.63 19.26
CA ARG A 174 11.96 -54.14 20.53
C ARG A 174 11.02 -55.16 21.19
N ALA A 175 9.71 -54.87 21.21
CA ALA A 175 8.72 -55.80 21.76
C ALA A 175 8.64 -57.11 20.97
N ALA A 176 8.70 -57.04 19.64
CA ALA A 176 8.75 -58.22 18.78
C ALA A 176 10.02 -59.05 19.00
N ALA A 177 11.18 -58.40 19.13
CA ALA A 177 12.44 -59.08 19.45
C ALA A 177 12.35 -59.81 20.81
N ALA A 178 11.84 -59.14 21.85
CA ALA A 178 11.65 -59.75 23.17
C ALA A 178 10.66 -60.94 23.14
N ALA A 179 9.58 -60.84 22.35
CA ALA A 179 8.62 -61.94 22.19
C ALA A 179 9.25 -63.16 21.50
N GLU A 180 10.08 -62.93 20.48
CA GLU A 180 10.81 -64.00 19.78
C GLU A 180 11.86 -64.66 20.68
N GLU A 181 12.61 -63.88 21.46
CA GLU A 181 13.52 -64.40 22.48
C GLU A 181 12.78 -65.28 23.50
N ALA A 182 11.61 -64.85 23.97
CA ALA A 182 10.76 -65.62 24.88
C ALA A 182 10.26 -66.93 24.23
N ARG A 183 9.89 -66.91 22.95
CA ARG A 183 9.46 -68.10 22.19
C ARG A 183 10.60 -69.12 22.08
N VAL A 184 11.81 -68.66 21.74
CA VAL A 184 13.01 -69.51 21.61
C VAL A 184 13.41 -70.10 22.97
N ALA A 185 13.33 -69.33 24.06
CA ALA A 185 13.62 -69.82 25.41
C ALA A 185 12.57 -70.84 25.90
N GLY A 186 11.28 -70.59 25.65
CA GLY A 186 10.18 -71.47 26.06
C GLY A 186 10.15 -72.82 25.33
N GLY A 187 10.52 -72.85 24.04
CA GLY A 187 10.54 -74.07 23.22
C GLY A 187 11.48 -75.17 23.70
N ARG A 188 12.47 -74.84 24.56
CA ARG A 188 13.41 -75.84 25.12
C ARG A 188 12.83 -76.65 26.28
N LYS A 189 11.67 -76.28 26.86
CA LYS A 189 11.13 -76.91 28.08
C LYS A 189 9.95 -77.87 27.87
N GLY A 190 9.47 -78.05 26.64
CA GLY A 190 8.17 -78.70 26.36
C GLY A 190 8.17 -79.93 25.46
N ALA A 191 9.31 -80.55 25.15
CA ALA A 191 9.35 -81.79 24.38
C ALA A 191 8.93 -83.01 25.23
N THR A 192 7.67 -83.08 25.64
CA THR A 192 7.03 -84.28 26.19
C THR A 192 5.90 -84.66 25.23
N PRO A 193 5.90 -85.87 24.64
CA PRO A 193 4.97 -86.23 23.55
C PRO A 193 3.50 -86.29 24.02
N PRO A 194 2.53 -85.91 23.16
CA PRO A 194 1.13 -85.86 23.53
C PRO A 194 0.51 -87.26 23.65
N SER A 195 -0.09 -87.51 24.81
CA SER A 195 -1.01 -88.62 25.05
C SER A 195 -2.39 -88.27 24.50
N ALA A 196 -2.96 -89.19 23.72
CA ALA A 196 -4.28 -89.08 23.11
C ALA A 196 -5.39 -89.22 24.15
N GLY A 197 -6.31 -88.26 24.22
CA GLY A 197 -7.55 -88.47 24.96
C GLY A 197 -8.41 -87.23 25.15
N GLY A 198 -9.66 -87.32 24.70
CA GLY A 198 -10.80 -86.73 25.41
C GLY A 198 -11.44 -85.53 24.75
N GLY A 199 -12.65 -85.75 24.22
CA GLY A 199 -13.51 -84.72 23.63
C GLY A 199 -14.26 -83.84 24.63
N GLY A 200 -15.05 -82.91 24.09
CA GLY A 200 -15.98 -82.02 24.79
C GLY A 200 -15.94 -80.62 24.17
N LYS A 201 -16.79 -80.26 23.19
CA LYS A 201 -18.23 -79.93 23.22
C LYS A 201 -18.54 -78.61 23.96
N GLY A 202 -19.06 -77.64 23.20
CA GLY A 202 -19.78 -76.43 23.67
C GLY A 202 -18.88 -75.20 23.86
N SER A 203 -19.28 -73.97 23.56
CA SER A 203 -20.56 -73.41 23.14
C SER A 203 -20.33 -72.02 22.55
N SER A 204 -21.07 -71.72 21.49
CA SER A 204 -21.45 -70.38 21.02
C SER A 204 -21.94 -69.45 22.14
N THR A 205 -21.52 -68.17 22.17
CA THR A 205 -22.24 -66.98 22.71
C THR A 205 -21.42 -65.75 22.28
N SER A 206 -21.75 -65.04 21.20
CA SER A 206 -22.75 -63.97 21.06
C SER A 206 -22.45 -62.68 21.86
N LYS A 207 -22.58 -61.55 21.14
CA LYS A 207 -23.27 -60.29 21.55
C LYS A 207 -22.42 -59.09 22.00
N GLY A 208 -22.73 -57.96 21.35
CA GLY A 208 -22.40 -56.59 21.76
C GLY A 208 -21.64 -55.85 20.65
N GLY A 209 -22.24 -55.06 19.75
CA GLY A 209 -23.38 -54.17 19.95
C GLY A 209 -22.91 -52.94 20.73
N GLY A 210 -22.38 -51.94 20.03
CA GLY A 210 -21.73 -50.77 20.64
C GLY A 210 -21.64 -49.58 19.70
N GLN A 211 -22.80 -49.14 19.23
CA GLN A 211 -23.08 -47.84 18.62
C GLN A 211 -22.60 -46.70 19.53
N VAL A 212 -21.71 -45.82 19.05
CA VAL A 212 -21.65 -44.43 19.53
C VAL A 212 -21.50 -43.50 18.33
N SER A 213 -22.65 -43.02 17.91
CA SER A 213 -22.85 -41.77 17.20
C SER A 213 -22.33 -40.59 18.02
N GLY A 214 -21.41 -39.81 17.45
CA GLY A 214 -21.08 -38.45 17.88
C GLY A 214 -20.76 -37.64 16.63
N SER A 215 -21.77 -37.08 15.96
CA SER A 215 -22.21 -35.70 16.18
C SER A 215 -21.04 -34.71 16.13
N SER A 216 -20.80 -34.11 14.98
CA SER A 216 -20.18 -32.79 14.93
C SER A 216 -20.96 -31.90 13.96
N ALA A 217 -21.44 -30.81 14.55
CA ALA A 217 -22.39 -29.88 13.98
C ALA A 217 -21.74 -29.04 12.87
N THR A 218 -22.34 -29.09 11.69
CA THR A 218 -22.23 -28.03 10.69
C THR A 218 -22.93 -26.77 11.22
N LYS A 219 -22.17 -25.86 11.85
CA LYS A 219 -22.62 -24.49 12.12
C LYS A 219 -22.50 -23.68 10.84
N LYS A 220 -23.64 -23.56 10.15
CA LYS A 220 -23.88 -22.79 8.93
C LYS A 220 -24.32 -21.38 9.32
N GLY A 221 -23.64 -20.35 8.77
CA GLY A 221 -24.12 -18.97 8.69
C GLY A 221 -24.24 -18.23 10.03
N GLY A 222 -23.99 -16.93 10.14
CA GLY A 222 -23.97 -15.90 9.14
C GLY A 222 -24.64 -14.67 9.75
N LYS A 223 -23.86 -13.62 9.97
CA LYS A 223 -24.15 -12.22 9.63
C LYS A 223 -22.89 -11.41 9.90
#